data_AF-A0A523RYE7-F1
#
_entry.id   AF-A0A523RYE7-F1
#
_cell.length_a   1.000
_cell.length_b   1.000
_cell.length_c   1.000
_cell.angle_alpha   90.00
_cell.angle_beta   90.00
_cell.angle_gamma   90.00
#
_symmetry.space_group_name_H-M   'P 1'
#
loop_
_entity.id
_entity.type
_entity.pdbx_description
1 polymer ?
#
loop_
_entity_poly.entity_id
_entity_poly.type
_entity_poly.pdbx_seq_one_letter_code
_entity_poly.pdbx_strand_id
1 'polypeptide(L)'
;MKEFFEKSAIQNHPLRILESFLEQEKANEVAKNYDSLRFVGYVLDIGYDTVTIITSDPYKIAVGGVPRNSMLIMVPANYDNLPPHFTLLRVLEAAPTPLSKEVQQTYFELQKKSMPELDIFTQSELQWGALKTGVLGMFYPCPEDQKLNEVEFSGDLNNFVSAHKYLVYAPNEELLNLITNSMVPKDNRFAIGDLRLTECRLPLPNKPQPNVAVLVSTKDFMGTRTAMFGKTRLGKSNVVKLIAQSLIETTSGTKNVGQLIFDINGEYANDNPQDDSSSLKSAYPERCEVYALTKKQNTDSKPLRLDFYENPESSHRIIATLLKEAGKDTSIYISSFLSVDLPPIESLKELPPNEELRARRKILMYWAVLHRAGYTANIGKLRGLMSIDPHINQKVRCSIYGVDSVDECPTINSLDALAYEFELCAEADREAKLKSSSPGEDLFDPDDRAILGFLRPV
;
A
#
# COMPACT_ATOMS: atom_id res chain seq x y z
N MET A 1 -27.62 43.49 12.76
CA MET A 1 -26.31 43.64 12.06
C MET A 1 -25.40 42.44 12.34
N LYS A 2 -25.20 42.00 13.60
CA LYS A 2 -24.50 40.73 13.93
C LYS A 2 -25.13 39.49 13.27
N GLU A 3 -26.44 39.28 13.41
CA GLU A 3 -27.16 38.18 12.71
C GLU A 3 -27.00 38.20 11.19
N PHE A 4 -26.83 39.38 10.59
CA PHE A 4 -26.63 39.51 9.14
C PHE A 4 -25.21 39.11 8.73
N PHE A 5 -24.20 39.42 9.55
CA PHE A 5 -22.82 38.97 9.36
C PHE A 5 -22.64 37.48 9.69
N GLU A 6 -23.33 36.95 10.70
CA GLU A 6 -23.36 35.52 11.02
C GLU A 6 -24.05 34.71 9.91
N LYS A 7 -25.21 35.16 9.42
CA LYS A 7 -25.87 34.55 8.24
C LYS A 7 -25.02 34.65 6.96
N SER A 8 -24.24 35.72 6.80
CA SER A 8 -23.33 35.87 5.66
C SER A 8 -22.07 35.00 5.78
N ALA A 9 -21.60 34.73 6.99
CA ALA A 9 -20.50 33.78 7.24
C ALA A 9 -20.94 32.33 6.97
N ILE A 10 -22.19 31.99 7.30
CA ILE A 10 -22.77 30.66 7.05
C ILE A 10 -23.04 30.40 5.55
N GLN A 11 -23.14 31.44 4.70
CA GLN A 11 -23.44 31.26 3.26
C GLN A 11 -22.47 30.31 2.55
N ASN A 12 -21.20 30.27 2.95
CA ASN A 12 -20.16 29.42 2.35
C ASN A 12 -19.79 28.20 3.22
N HIS A 13 -20.50 27.98 4.33
CA HIS A 13 -20.19 26.90 5.25
C HIS A 13 -20.68 25.55 4.71
N PRO A 14 -19.90 24.44 4.82
CA PRO A 14 -20.34 23.15 4.30
C PRO A 14 -21.61 22.60 4.99
N LEU A 15 -21.85 22.94 6.26
CA LEU A 15 -23.10 22.60 6.97
C LEU A 15 -24.34 23.34 6.46
N ARG A 16 -24.21 24.30 5.54
CA ARG A 16 -25.37 24.88 4.84
C ARG A 16 -26.19 23.82 4.09
N ILE A 17 -25.54 22.72 3.68
CA ILE A 17 -26.23 21.55 3.11
C ILE A 17 -27.34 21.06 4.05
N LEU A 18 -27.11 21.08 5.37
CA LEU A 18 -28.11 20.71 6.37
C LEU A 18 -29.31 21.67 6.37
N GLU A 19 -29.05 22.98 6.33
CA GLU A 19 -30.12 23.99 6.29
C GLU A 19 -30.96 23.84 5.03
N SER A 20 -30.32 23.73 3.86
CA SER A 20 -31.01 23.52 2.58
C SER A 20 -31.83 22.23 2.55
N PHE A 21 -31.30 21.17 3.18
CA PHE A 21 -32.00 19.90 3.33
C PHE A 21 -33.26 20.07 4.19
N LEU A 22 -33.15 20.72 5.35
CA LEU A 22 -34.29 20.93 6.24
C LEU A 22 -35.34 21.89 5.66
N GLU A 23 -34.92 22.92 4.91
CA GLU A 23 -35.84 23.79 4.17
C GLU A 23 -36.60 23.01 3.09
N GLN A 24 -35.93 22.11 2.37
CA GLN A 24 -36.55 21.25 1.38
C GLN A 24 -37.55 20.27 2.01
N GLU A 25 -37.22 19.68 3.16
CA GLU A 25 -38.15 18.83 3.91
C GLU A 25 -39.39 19.59 4.36
N LYS A 26 -39.23 20.81 4.91
CA LYS A 26 -40.36 21.67 5.28
C LYS A 26 -41.22 22.04 4.06
N ALA A 27 -40.60 22.35 2.92
CA ALA A 27 -41.34 22.65 1.70
C ALA A 27 -42.14 21.45 1.19
N ASN A 28 -41.57 20.24 1.24
CA ASN A 28 -42.26 19.00 0.89
C ASN A 28 -43.43 18.69 1.84
N GLU A 29 -43.27 18.95 3.14
CA GLU A 29 -44.33 18.79 4.13
C GLU A 29 -45.50 19.75 3.87
N VAL A 30 -45.23 21.03 3.60
CA VAL A 30 -46.25 22.04 3.25
C VAL A 30 -46.96 21.68 1.94
N ALA A 31 -46.21 21.16 0.96
CA ALA A 31 -46.75 20.70 -0.31
C ALA A 31 -47.49 19.35 -0.23
N LYS A 32 -47.51 18.68 0.94
CA LYS A 32 -48.06 17.32 1.16
C LYS A 32 -47.45 16.26 0.24
N ASN A 33 -46.19 16.45 -0.16
CA ASN A 33 -45.45 15.52 -1.00
C ASN A 33 -44.72 14.48 -0.13
N TYR A 34 -45.50 13.62 0.53
CA TYR A 34 -44.99 12.67 1.52
C TYR A 34 -44.04 11.62 0.94
N ASP A 35 -44.18 11.27 -0.34
CA ASP A 35 -43.31 10.28 -1.01
C ASP A 35 -41.88 10.79 -1.24
N SER A 36 -41.68 12.11 -1.20
CA SER A 36 -40.38 12.76 -1.37
C SER A 36 -39.72 13.15 -0.05
N LEU A 37 -40.41 12.97 1.08
CA LEU A 37 -39.84 13.23 2.39
C LEU A 37 -38.76 12.22 2.73
N ARG A 38 -37.73 12.72 3.40
CA ARG A 38 -36.65 11.93 3.99
C ARG A 38 -36.80 11.77 5.50
N PHE A 39 -37.92 12.21 6.06
CA PHE A 39 -38.29 11.97 7.44
C PHE A 39 -38.44 10.47 7.75
N VAL A 40 -37.77 10.02 8.82
CA VAL A 40 -37.76 8.61 9.24
C VAL A 40 -38.57 8.41 10.51
N GLY A 41 -38.60 9.38 11.41
CA GLY A 41 -39.37 9.25 12.64
C GLY A 41 -38.94 10.19 13.77
N TYR A 42 -39.44 9.87 14.96
CA TYR A 42 -39.24 10.66 16.17
C TYR A 42 -38.33 9.92 17.15
N VAL A 43 -37.70 10.66 18.04
CA VAL A 43 -36.91 10.07 19.12
C VAL A 43 -37.84 9.68 20.27
N LEU A 44 -37.79 8.41 20.66
CA LEU A 44 -38.53 7.86 21.80
C LEU A 44 -37.70 7.94 23.08
N ASP A 45 -36.42 7.59 22.97
CA ASP A 45 -35.46 7.57 24.08
C ASP A 45 -34.07 7.94 23.57
N ILE A 46 -33.30 8.67 24.36
CA ILE A 46 -32.00 9.25 23.96
C ILE A 46 -30.98 9.07 25.09
N GLY A 47 -29.83 8.52 24.73
CA GLY A 47 -28.64 8.42 25.57
C GLY A 47 -27.38 8.78 24.79
N TYR A 48 -26.23 8.75 25.47
CA TYR A 48 -24.94 9.09 24.86
C TYR A 48 -24.47 8.03 23.84
N ASP A 49 -24.75 6.75 24.08
CA ASP A 49 -24.31 5.66 23.19
C ASP A 49 -25.40 5.23 22.20
N THR A 50 -26.67 5.30 22.61
CA THR A 50 -27.79 4.77 21.83
C THR A 50 -29.01 5.67 21.87
N VAL A 51 -29.73 5.70 20.76
CA VAL A 51 -31.01 6.41 20.61
C VAL A 51 -32.05 5.42 20.08
N THR A 52 -33.21 5.36 20.73
CA THR A 52 -34.36 4.59 20.26
C THR A 52 -35.28 5.53 19.49
N ILE A 53 -35.54 5.21 18.23
CA ILE A 53 -36.41 5.99 17.36
C ILE A 53 -37.70 5.22 17.10
N ILE A 54 -38.82 5.93 17.04
CA ILE A 54 -40.10 5.38 16.59
C ILE A 54 -40.33 5.79 15.13
N THR A 55 -40.70 4.83 14.29
CA THR A 55 -40.89 4.97 12.84
C THR A 55 -42.16 4.26 12.40
N SER A 56 -42.60 4.49 11.18
CA SER A 56 -43.75 3.83 10.57
C SER A 56 -43.37 3.21 9.22
N ASP A 57 -44.15 2.24 8.75
CA ASP A 57 -43.95 1.64 7.43
C ASP A 57 -43.97 2.68 6.29
N PRO A 58 -44.92 3.64 6.24
CA PRO A 58 -44.90 4.70 5.23
C PRO A 58 -43.60 5.51 5.21
N TYR A 59 -43.06 5.89 6.38
CA TYR A 59 -41.80 6.64 6.47
C TYR A 59 -40.62 5.83 5.92
N LYS A 60 -40.53 4.54 6.29
CA LYS A 60 -39.47 3.65 5.78
C LYS A 60 -39.56 3.48 4.26
N ILE A 61 -40.77 3.35 3.71
CA ILE A 61 -40.96 3.20 2.26
C ILE A 61 -40.58 4.49 1.52
N ALA A 62 -40.99 5.65 2.04
CA ALA A 62 -40.69 6.96 1.45
C ALA A 62 -39.17 7.20 1.31
N VAL A 63 -38.37 6.77 2.29
CA VAL A 63 -36.91 6.95 2.26
C VAL A 63 -36.14 5.87 1.50
N GLY A 64 -36.81 4.88 0.91
CA GLY A 64 -36.15 3.76 0.21
C GLY A 64 -35.73 2.60 1.12
N GLY A 65 -36.24 2.56 2.36
CA GLY A 65 -35.96 1.55 3.37
C GLY A 65 -34.91 2.02 4.39
N VAL A 66 -34.95 1.42 5.58
CA VAL A 66 -33.99 1.69 6.66
C VAL A 66 -33.33 0.38 7.11
N PRO A 67 -32.44 -0.21 6.28
CA PRO A 67 -31.76 -1.45 6.62
C PRO A 67 -30.77 -1.26 7.78
N ARG A 68 -30.33 -2.38 8.37
CA ARG A 68 -29.24 -2.40 9.34
C ARG A 68 -27.99 -1.73 8.75
N ASN A 69 -27.29 -0.96 9.58
CA ASN A 69 -26.13 -0.12 9.25
C ASN A 69 -26.43 1.14 8.42
N SER A 70 -27.69 1.45 8.14
CA SER A 70 -28.04 2.75 7.55
C SER A 70 -27.59 3.89 8.46
N MET A 71 -27.12 4.96 7.84
CA MET A 71 -26.83 6.22 8.51
C MET A 71 -28.10 7.06 8.55
N LEU A 72 -28.41 7.61 9.72
CA LEU A 72 -29.48 8.57 9.93
C LEU A 72 -28.90 9.82 10.58
N ILE A 73 -29.58 10.95 10.42
CA ILE A 73 -29.24 12.18 11.12
C ILE A 73 -30.35 12.53 12.10
N MET A 74 -29.95 12.91 13.31
CA MET A 74 -30.85 13.43 14.34
C MET A 74 -30.59 14.92 14.51
N VAL A 75 -31.64 15.70 14.39
CA VAL A 75 -31.60 17.16 14.39
C VAL A 75 -32.60 17.73 15.39
N PRO A 76 -32.29 18.85 16.05
CA PRO A 76 -33.29 19.59 16.83
C PRO A 76 -34.47 20.02 15.94
N ALA A 77 -35.70 19.87 16.44
CA ALA A 77 -36.92 20.30 15.76
C ALA A 77 -36.98 21.82 15.58
N ASN A 78 -36.35 22.57 16.50
CA ASN A 78 -36.20 24.02 16.41
C ASN A 78 -34.71 24.41 16.41
N TYR A 79 -34.28 25.12 15.36
CA TYR A 79 -32.92 25.60 15.13
C TYR A 79 -32.71 27.08 15.46
N ASP A 80 -33.75 27.83 15.84
CA ASP A 80 -33.77 29.29 15.77
C ASP A 80 -32.62 29.97 16.55
N ASN A 81 -32.07 29.31 17.56
CA ASN A 81 -31.00 29.84 18.42
C ASN A 81 -29.74 28.94 18.51
N LEU A 82 -29.60 27.93 17.64
CA LEU A 82 -28.48 26.98 17.70
C LEU A 82 -27.67 27.00 16.40
N PRO A 83 -26.33 26.87 16.47
CA PRO A 83 -25.53 26.71 15.27
C PRO A 83 -25.96 25.44 14.51
N PRO A 84 -25.79 25.37 13.18
CA PRO A 84 -26.17 24.19 12.40
C PRO A 84 -25.33 22.99 12.84
N HIS A 85 -25.94 22.02 13.51
CA HIS A 85 -25.28 20.81 14.00
C HIS A 85 -26.23 19.62 13.91
N PHE A 86 -25.71 18.41 13.76
CA PHE A 86 -26.54 17.20 13.77
C PHE A 86 -25.79 16.01 14.36
N THR A 87 -26.52 15.10 14.98
CA THR A 87 -25.97 13.84 15.48
C THR A 87 -26.08 12.78 14.40
N LEU A 88 -24.98 12.07 14.15
CA LEU A 88 -24.93 10.93 13.25
C LEU A 88 -25.32 9.66 14.02
N LEU A 89 -26.33 8.96 13.49
CA LEU A 89 -26.85 7.72 14.04
C LEU A 89 -26.62 6.56 13.08
N ARG A 90 -26.36 5.36 13.61
CA ARG A 90 -26.28 4.12 12.85
C ARG A 90 -27.34 3.13 13.30
N VAL A 91 -28.14 2.62 12.37
CA VAL A 91 -29.19 1.63 12.68
C VAL A 91 -28.55 0.30 13.08
N LEU A 92 -28.89 -0.19 14.28
CA LEU A 92 -28.33 -1.42 14.83
C LEU A 92 -29.28 -2.61 14.65
N GLU A 93 -30.51 -2.46 15.12
CA GLU A 93 -31.53 -3.50 15.17
C GLU A 93 -32.93 -2.91 15.38
N ALA A 94 -33.96 -3.75 15.26
CA ALA A 94 -35.32 -3.37 15.65
C ALA A 94 -35.42 -3.28 17.18
N ALA A 95 -36.19 -2.32 17.68
CA ALA A 95 -36.44 -2.12 19.09
C ALA A 95 -37.91 -2.46 19.42
N PRO A 96 -38.21 -2.97 20.63
CA PRO A 96 -39.58 -3.14 21.06
C PRO A 96 -40.24 -1.77 21.25
N THR A 97 -41.45 -1.60 20.73
CA THR A 97 -42.32 -0.49 21.12
C THR A 97 -42.94 -0.77 22.51
N PRO A 98 -43.39 0.25 23.25
CA PRO A 98 -44.11 0.05 24.52
C PRO A 98 -45.32 -0.90 24.42
N LEU A 99 -45.91 -1.00 23.23
CA LEU A 99 -47.11 -1.82 22.95
C LEU A 99 -46.79 -3.18 22.30
N SER A 100 -45.52 -3.60 22.27
CA SER A 100 -45.08 -4.79 21.53
C SER A 100 -45.86 -6.07 21.88
N LYS A 101 -46.22 -6.26 23.15
CA LYS A 101 -46.98 -7.44 23.60
C LYS A 101 -48.41 -7.44 23.07
N GLU A 102 -49.07 -6.29 23.09
CA GLU A 102 -50.45 -6.11 22.63
C GLU A 102 -50.54 -6.28 21.11
N VAL A 103 -49.57 -5.73 20.39
CA VAL A 103 -49.42 -5.90 18.93
C VAL A 103 -49.23 -7.38 18.56
N GLN A 104 -48.35 -8.10 19.26
CA GLN A 104 -48.13 -9.54 19.02
C GLN A 104 -49.39 -10.37 19.28
N GLN A 105 -50.12 -10.07 20.37
CA GLN A 105 -51.39 -10.72 20.66
C GLN A 105 -52.43 -10.46 19.57
N THR A 106 -52.51 -9.22 19.09
CA THR A 106 -53.40 -8.82 18.00
C THR A 106 -53.07 -9.56 16.71
N TYR A 107 -51.80 -9.62 16.31
CA TYR A 107 -51.38 -10.40 15.14
C TYR A 107 -51.73 -11.88 15.25
N PHE A 108 -51.56 -12.48 16.42
CA PHE A 108 -51.92 -13.88 16.65
C PHE A 108 -53.43 -14.12 16.45
N GLU A 109 -54.29 -13.24 16.97
CA GLU A 109 -55.74 -13.34 16.79
C GLU A 109 -56.18 -13.07 15.34
N LEU A 110 -55.52 -12.15 14.63
CA LEU A 110 -55.79 -11.90 13.22
C LEU A 110 -55.43 -13.10 12.34
N GLN A 111 -54.30 -13.76 12.60
CA GLN A 111 -53.88 -14.95 11.86
C GLN A 111 -54.83 -16.13 12.10
N LYS A 112 -55.32 -16.34 13.33
CA LYS A 112 -56.35 -17.35 13.62
C LYS A 112 -57.61 -17.16 12.79
N LYS A 113 -57.95 -15.91 12.47
CA LYS A 113 -59.14 -15.53 11.69
C LYS A 113 -58.85 -15.38 10.18
N SER A 114 -57.70 -15.88 9.71
CA SER A 114 -57.30 -15.82 8.30
C SER A 114 -57.16 -14.40 7.73
N MET A 115 -56.65 -13.45 8.54
CA MET A 115 -56.35 -12.06 8.13
C MET A 115 -57.55 -11.35 7.46
N PRO A 116 -58.61 -11.01 8.22
CA PRO A 116 -59.72 -10.21 7.70
C PRO A 116 -59.25 -8.83 7.26
N GLU A 117 -60.01 -8.15 6.40
CA GLU A 117 -59.75 -6.75 6.06
C GLU A 117 -59.75 -5.90 7.33
N LEU A 118 -58.62 -5.23 7.56
CA LEU A 118 -58.42 -4.34 8.70
C LEU A 118 -58.99 -2.96 8.37
N ASP A 119 -59.58 -2.30 9.37
CA ASP A 119 -59.91 -0.89 9.25
C ASP A 119 -58.63 -0.03 9.21
N ILE A 120 -58.76 1.18 8.66
CA ILE A 120 -57.65 2.11 8.42
C ILE A 120 -56.93 2.48 9.72
N PHE A 121 -57.65 2.62 10.84
CA PHE A 121 -57.06 2.98 12.13
C PHE A 121 -56.22 1.84 12.68
N THR A 122 -56.77 0.62 12.74
CA THR A 122 -56.02 -0.56 13.19
C THR A 122 -54.80 -0.82 12.30
N GLN A 123 -54.93 -0.63 10.98
CA GLN A 123 -53.80 -0.77 10.06
C GLN A 123 -52.72 0.27 10.34
N SER A 124 -53.10 1.53 10.57
CA SER A 124 -52.15 2.60 10.89
C SER A 124 -51.43 2.37 12.22
N GLU A 125 -52.11 1.83 13.25
CA GLU A 125 -51.49 1.52 14.54
C GLU A 125 -50.48 0.38 14.43
N LEU A 126 -50.81 -0.68 13.68
CA LEU A 126 -49.94 -1.85 13.50
C LEU A 126 -48.68 -1.58 12.65
N GLN A 127 -48.66 -0.48 11.90
CA GLN A 127 -47.52 -0.04 11.07
C GLN A 127 -46.42 0.67 11.86
N TRP A 128 -46.67 1.03 13.12
CA TRP A 128 -45.66 1.66 13.96
C TRP A 128 -44.67 0.64 14.50
N GLY A 129 -43.39 1.00 14.45
CA GLY A 129 -42.30 0.20 15.00
C GLY A 129 -41.23 1.10 15.60
N ALA A 130 -40.24 0.47 16.23
CA ALA A 130 -39.08 1.19 16.76
C ALA A 130 -37.77 0.59 16.23
N LEU A 131 -36.75 1.43 16.11
CA LEU A 131 -35.40 1.04 15.74
C LEU A 131 -34.43 1.51 16.82
N LYS A 132 -33.48 0.64 17.17
CA LYS A 132 -32.36 1.00 18.02
C LYS A 132 -31.21 1.50 17.14
N THR A 133 -30.70 2.67 17.47
CA THR A 133 -29.57 3.28 16.77
C THR A 133 -28.40 3.51 17.73
N GLY A 134 -27.18 3.37 17.24
CA GLY A 134 -25.96 3.77 17.94
C GLY A 134 -25.59 5.19 17.55
N VAL A 135 -25.17 5.99 18.53
CA VAL A 135 -24.62 7.33 18.30
C VAL A 135 -23.19 7.16 17.80
N LEU A 136 -22.91 7.67 16.59
CA LEU A 136 -21.55 7.67 16.04
C LEU A 136 -20.78 8.94 16.40
N GLY A 137 -21.49 10.04 16.63
CA GLY A 137 -20.91 11.34 16.91
C GLY A 137 -21.79 12.49 16.46
N MET A 138 -21.23 13.70 16.45
CA MET A 138 -21.91 14.93 16.06
C MET A 138 -21.05 15.76 15.10
N PHE A 139 -21.68 16.32 14.08
CA PHE A 139 -21.11 17.32 13.19
C PHE A 139 -21.55 18.72 13.61
N TYR A 140 -20.61 19.67 13.66
CA TYR A 140 -20.84 21.05 14.11
C TYR A 140 -19.78 22.00 13.51
N PRO A 141 -20.03 23.32 13.46
CA PRO A 141 -19.04 24.29 12.99
C PRO A 141 -17.89 24.42 14.00
N CYS A 142 -16.66 24.61 13.52
CA CYS A 142 -15.52 24.81 14.40
C CYS A 142 -15.72 26.09 15.26
N PRO A 143 -15.55 26.02 16.60
CA PRO A 143 -15.77 27.15 17.50
C PRO A 143 -14.64 28.19 17.45
N GLU A 144 -13.53 27.92 16.76
CA GLU A 144 -12.39 28.84 16.63
C GLU A 144 -12.66 29.91 15.56
N ASP A 145 -12.51 31.21 15.91
CA ASP A 145 -12.78 32.36 15.03
C ASP A 145 -12.01 32.34 13.69
N GLN A 146 -10.89 31.62 13.61
CA GLN A 146 -10.06 31.52 12.40
C GLN A 146 -10.47 30.38 11.46
N LYS A 147 -11.33 29.46 11.92
CA LYS A 147 -11.78 28.26 11.19
C LYS A 147 -13.30 28.13 11.12
N LEU A 148 -14.01 29.24 11.25
CA LEU A 148 -15.47 29.32 11.18
C LEU A 148 -16.10 28.68 9.93
N ASN A 149 -15.34 28.42 8.87
CA ASN A 149 -15.79 27.76 7.63
C ASN A 149 -15.48 26.26 7.55
N GLU A 150 -14.93 25.67 8.61
CA GLU A 150 -14.59 24.25 8.69
C GLU A 150 -15.60 23.48 9.52
N VAL A 151 -15.93 22.27 9.04
CA VAL A 151 -16.80 21.34 9.75
C VAL A 151 -15.95 20.47 10.66
N GLU A 152 -16.38 20.35 11.90
CA GLU A 152 -15.77 19.47 12.90
C GLU A 152 -16.68 18.28 13.21
N PHE A 153 -16.07 17.17 13.61
CA PHE A 153 -16.74 15.94 14.00
C PHE A 153 -16.19 15.51 15.35
N SER A 154 -17.11 15.31 16.30
CA SER A 154 -16.81 14.72 17.60
C SER A 154 -17.42 13.33 17.65
N GLY A 155 -16.64 12.33 18.09
CA GLY A 155 -17.17 10.99 18.38
C GLY A 155 -18.11 10.99 19.60
N ASP A 156 -17.99 11.98 20.47
CA ASP A 156 -18.84 12.16 21.63
C ASP A 156 -19.96 13.16 21.35
N LEU A 157 -21.10 12.95 22.01
CA LEU A 157 -22.22 13.88 22.00
C LEU A 157 -22.08 14.82 23.21
N ASN A 158 -22.07 16.13 22.97
CA ASN A 158 -21.85 17.14 24.01
C ASN A 158 -22.95 17.12 25.09
N ASN A 159 -24.19 17.46 24.70
CA ASN A 159 -25.36 17.39 25.56
C ASN A 159 -26.62 17.20 24.70
N PHE A 160 -27.64 16.55 25.24
CA PHE A 160 -28.95 16.43 24.62
C PHE A 160 -30.07 16.88 25.55
N VAL A 161 -31.14 17.41 24.96
CA VAL A 161 -32.38 17.73 25.68
C VAL A 161 -33.40 16.62 25.52
N SER A 162 -34.63 16.82 25.97
CA SER A 162 -35.70 15.82 25.90
C SER A 162 -35.93 15.29 24.48
N ALA A 163 -36.13 13.97 24.38
CA ALA A 163 -36.32 13.21 23.13
C ALA A 163 -37.29 13.86 22.13
N HIS A 164 -38.46 14.32 22.58
CA HIS A 164 -39.50 14.93 21.73
C HIS A 164 -39.06 16.19 20.97
N LYS A 165 -37.91 16.78 21.31
CA LYS A 165 -37.35 17.95 20.62
C LYS A 165 -36.49 17.58 19.42
N TYR A 166 -36.37 16.30 19.07
CA TYR A 166 -35.53 15.83 17.98
C TYR A 166 -36.35 15.11 16.91
N LEU A 167 -35.93 15.32 15.67
CA LEU A 167 -36.46 14.68 14.48
C LEU A 167 -35.35 13.88 13.80
N VAL A 168 -35.70 12.76 13.17
CA VAL A 168 -34.74 11.85 12.55
C VAL A 168 -35.01 11.74 11.06
N TYR A 169 -33.95 11.90 10.26
CA TYR A 169 -34.03 11.89 8.80
C TYR A 169 -33.01 10.95 8.17
N ALA A 170 -33.32 10.46 6.97
CA ALA A 170 -32.39 9.76 6.10
C ALA A 170 -31.61 10.77 5.24
N PRO A 171 -30.27 10.86 5.37
CA PRO A 171 -29.47 11.86 4.67
C PRO A 171 -29.53 11.68 3.14
N ASN A 172 -29.62 12.81 2.41
CA ASN A 172 -29.49 12.83 0.95
C ASN A 172 -28.04 12.62 0.51
N GLU A 173 -27.78 12.57 -0.80
CA GLU A 173 -26.42 12.32 -1.33
C GLU A 173 -25.42 13.40 -0.90
N GLU A 174 -25.83 14.67 -0.84
CA GLU A 174 -24.97 15.77 -0.39
C GLU A 174 -24.58 15.64 1.08
N LEU A 175 -25.53 15.31 1.96
CA LEU A 175 -25.26 15.05 3.37
C LEU A 175 -24.41 13.79 3.57
N LEU A 176 -24.69 12.71 2.82
CA LEU A 176 -23.87 11.50 2.86
C LEU A 176 -22.43 11.78 2.41
N ASN A 177 -22.24 12.61 1.39
CA ASN A 177 -20.91 13.05 0.94
C ASN A 177 -20.20 13.88 2.03
N LEU A 178 -20.92 14.78 2.71
CA LEU A 178 -20.38 15.55 3.84
C LEU A 178 -19.97 14.62 5.00
N ILE A 179 -20.84 13.69 5.38
CA ILE A 179 -20.58 12.70 6.44
C ILE A 179 -19.35 11.83 6.10
N THR A 180 -19.22 11.41 4.84
CA THR A 180 -18.20 10.44 4.42
C THR A 180 -16.84 11.09 4.17
N ASN A 181 -16.79 12.29 3.59
CA ASN A 181 -15.58 12.86 2.99
C ASN A 181 -15.09 14.16 3.64
N SER A 182 -15.80 14.70 4.63
CA SER A 182 -15.40 15.98 5.29
C SER A 182 -14.04 15.89 5.98
N MET A 183 -13.75 14.78 6.66
CA MET A 183 -12.54 14.58 7.47
C MET A 183 -11.31 14.16 6.66
N VAL A 184 -11.48 13.81 5.39
CA VAL A 184 -10.37 13.42 4.52
C VAL A 184 -9.55 14.67 4.19
N PRO A 185 -8.21 14.67 4.20
CA PRO A 185 -7.42 15.83 3.77
C PRO A 185 -7.77 16.26 2.34
N LYS A 186 -7.89 17.57 2.06
CA LYS A 186 -8.30 18.10 0.73
C LYS A 186 -7.28 17.84 -0.38
N ASP A 187 -6.01 17.74 -0.02
CA ASP A 187 -4.93 17.52 -0.98
C ASP A 187 -4.86 16.05 -1.41
N ASN A 188 -4.56 15.83 -2.69
CA ASN A 188 -4.29 14.51 -3.27
C ASN A 188 -5.38 13.46 -2.95
N ARG A 189 -6.64 13.87 -3.00
CA ARG A 189 -7.78 12.97 -2.83
C ARG A 189 -7.98 12.12 -4.08
N PHE A 190 -8.31 10.87 -3.88
CA PHE A 190 -8.76 9.96 -4.93
C PHE A 190 -9.93 9.12 -4.42
N ALA A 191 -10.78 8.67 -5.35
CA ALA A 191 -11.90 7.81 -5.02
C ALA A 191 -11.42 6.35 -4.91
N ILE A 192 -11.81 5.67 -3.83
CA ILE A 192 -11.52 4.25 -3.62
C ILE A 192 -12.71 3.34 -4.02
N GLY A 193 -13.90 3.93 -4.17
CA GLY A 193 -15.14 3.27 -4.54
C GLY A 193 -16.35 4.09 -4.07
N ASP A 194 -17.55 3.52 -4.15
CA ASP A 194 -18.79 4.19 -3.76
C ASP A 194 -19.32 3.70 -2.40
N LEU A 195 -19.95 4.62 -1.66
CA LEU A 195 -20.55 4.37 -0.37
C LEU A 195 -21.72 3.41 -0.53
N ARG A 196 -21.69 2.35 0.26
CA ARG A 196 -22.77 1.38 0.33
C ARG A 196 -23.19 1.20 1.78
N LEU A 197 -24.40 1.62 2.09
CA LEU A 197 -24.96 1.59 3.44
C LEU A 197 -25.23 0.15 3.93
N THR A 198 -25.53 -0.77 3.01
CA THR A 198 -25.79 -2.18 3.33
C THR A 198 -25.26 -3.11 2.25
N GLU A 199 -24.87 -4.33 2.64
CA GLU A 199 -24.44 -5.34 1.68
C GLU A 199 -25.57 -5.81 0.76
N CYS A 200 -26.82 -5.70 1.22
CA CYS A 200 -28.00 -6.08 0.46
C CYS A 200 -28.18 -5.16 -0.77
N ARG A 201 -28.20 -5.75 -1.96
CA ARG A 201 -28.34 -5.02 -3.23
C ARG A 201 -29.76 -4.95 -3.75
N LEU A 202 -30.76 -5.29 -2.93
CA LEU A 202 -32.17 -5.25 -3.34
C LEU A 202 -32.70 -3.81 -3.21
N PRO A 203 -32.90 -3.05 -4.31
CA PRO A 203 -33.49 -1.73 -4.21
C PRO A 203 -35.01 -1.85 -3.99
N LEU A 204 -35.60 -0.86 -3.31
CA LEU A 204 -37.04 -0.66 -3.40
C LEU A 204 -37.39 -0.08 -4.78
N PRO A 205 -38.54 -0.43 -5.37
CA PRO A 205 -38.98 0.12 -6.65
C PRO A 205 -38.96 1.66 -6.64
N ASN A 206 -38.43 2.27 -7.70
CA ASN A 206 -38.36 3.73 -7.89
C ASN A 206 -37.56 4.51 -6.82
N LYS A 207 -36.73 3.83 -6.01
CA LYS A 207 -35.84 4.48 -5.03
C LYS A 207 -34.38 4.08 -5.31
N PRO A 208 -33.59 4.95 -5.98
CA PRO A 208 -32.20 4.64 -6.28
C PRO A 208 -31.37 4.54 -5.01
N GLN A 209 -30.32 3.72 -5.06
CA GLN A 209 -29.30 3.69 -4.02
C GLN A 209 -28.44 4.95 -4.12
N PRO A 210 -27.91 5.47 -2.99
CA PRO A 210 -27.09 6.67 -3.00
C PRO A 210 -25.81 6.44 -3.82
N ASN A 211 -25.47 7.41 -4.67
CA ASN A 211 -24.23 7.40 -5.45
C ASN A 211 -23.23 8.40 -4.90
N VAL A 212 -22.49 8.01 -3.86
CA VAL A 212 -21.52 8.87 -3.17
C VAL A 212 -20.14 8.23 -3.19
N ALA A 213 -19.18 8.86 -3.87
CA ALA A 213 -17.81 8.39 -3.88
C ALA A 213 -17.18 8.50 -2.48
N VAL A 214 -16.48 7.45 -2.05
CA VAL A 214 -15.64 7.44 -0.85
C VAL A 214 -14.24 7.88 -1.25
N LEU A 215 -13.77 8.97 -0.64
CA LEU A 215 -12.47 9.56 -0.92
C LEU A 215 -11.47 9.19 0.16
N VAL A 216 -10.20 9.08 -0.23
CA VAL A 216 -9.04 8.97 0.66
C VAL A 216 -7.94 9.89 0.14
N SER A 217 -7.05 10.36 1.01
CA SER A 217 -5.90 11.17 0.59
C SER A 217 -4.65 10.33 0.52
N THR A 218 -3.79 10.55 -0.48
CA THR A 218 -2.46 9.93 -0.47
C THR A 218 -1.62 10.35 0.73
N LYS A 219 -1.89 11.53 1.32
CA LYS A 219 -1.18 11.98 2.53
C LYS A 219 -1.36 11.01 3.69
N ASP A 220 -2.52 10.36 3.77
CA ASP A 220 -2.82 9.38 4.82
C ASP A 220 -2.00 8.10 4.68
N PHE A 221 -1.40 7.84 3.51
CA PHE A 221 -0.56 6.68 3.23
C PHE A 221 0.94 7.01 3.17
N MET A 222 1.31 8.29 3.02
CA MET A 222 2.69 8.74 2.94
C MET A 222 3.34 8.76 4.33
N GLY A 223 4.22 7.80 4.61
CA GLY A 223 4.96 7.74 5.87
C GLY A 223 4.18 7.14 7.05
N THR A 224 2.98 6.62 6.80
CA THR A 224 2.12 5.97 7.79
C THR A 224 2.07 4.47 7.57
N ARG A 225 1.88 3.71 8.66
CA ARG A 225 1.68 2.26 8.57
C ARG A 225 0.21 1.98 8.28
N THR A 226 -0.06 1.34 7.15
CA THR A 226 -1.41 0.94 6.75
C THR A 226 -1.54 -0.58 6.77
N ALA A 227 -2.64 -1.10 7.31
CA ALA A 227 -2.96 -2.52 7.30
C ALA A 227 -4.32 -2.75 6.63
N MET A 228 -4.39 -3.72 5.72
CA MET A 228 -5.65 -4.12 5.09
C MET A 228 -5.95 -5.58 5.38
N PHE A 229 -7.10 -5.82 6.01
CA PHE A 229 -7.59 -7.15 6.36
C PHE A 229 -8.73 -7.53 5.41
N GLY A 230 -8.69 -8.76 4.90
CA GLY A 230 -9.70 -9.28 4.01
C GLY A 230 -9.38 -10.70 3.55
N LYS A 231 -10.42 -11.49 3.27
CA LYS A 231 -10.25 -12.83 2.70
C LYS A 231 -9.69 -12.72 1.27
N THR A 232 -9.03 -13.78 0.81
CA THR A 232 -8.57 -13.88 -0.57
C THR A 232 -9.76 -13.80 -1.54
N ARG A 233 -9.54 -13.22 -2.73
CA ARG A 233 -10.54 -13.01 -3.79
C ARG A 233 -11.71 -12.06 -3.47
N LEU A 234 -11.61 -11.26 -2.41
CA LEU A 234 -12.59 -10.20 -2.11
C LEU A 234 -12.14 -8.81 -2.57
N GLY A 235 -11.16 -8.71 -3.48
CA GLY A 235 -10.71 -7.43 -4.05
C GLY A 235 -9.59 -6.71 -3.27
N LYS A 236 -8.97 -7.36 -2.26
CA LYS A 236 -7.85 -6.78 -1.49
C LYS A 236 -6.73 -6.24 -2.41
N SER A 237 -6.25 -7.05 -3.35
CA SER A 237 -5.18 -6.64 -4.26
C SER A 237 -5.58 -5.48 -5.17
N ASN A 238 -6.85 -5.40 -5.58
CA ASN A 238 -7.36 -4.30 -6.40
C ASN A 238 -7.33 -2.98 -5.62
N VAL A 239 -7.71 -3.01 -4.35
CA VAL A 239 -7.61 -1.83 -3.47
C VAL A 239 -6.15 -1.41 -3.29
N VAL A 240 -5.21 -2.36 -3.07
CA VAL A 240 -3.78 -2.03 -3.01
C VAL A 240 -3.29 -1.40 -4.32
N LYS A 241 -3.71 -1.93 -5.48
CA LYS A 241 -3.36 -1.36 -6.79
C LYS A 241 -3.82 0.09 -6.91
N LEU A 242 -5.05 0.41 -6.51
CA LEU A 242 -5.57 1.79 -6.52
C LEU A 242 -4.75 2.72 -5.63
N ILE A 243 -4.40 2.28 -4.41
CA ILE A 243 -3.57 3.06 -3.49
C ILE A 243 -2.17 3.28 -4.10
N ALA A 244 -1.55 2.21 -4.60
CA ALA A 244 -0.21 2.26 -5.18
C ALA A 244 -0.16 3.14 -6.44
N GLN A 245 -1.17 3.02 -7.29
CA GLN A 245 -1.39 3.88 -8.46
C GLN A 245 -1.50 5.35 -8.05
N SER A 246 -2.37 5.66 -7.09
CA SER A 246 -2.58 7.03 -6.61
C SER A 246 -1.29 7.67 -6.08
N LEU A 247 -0.44 6.90 -5.41
CA LEU A 247 0.88 7.36 -4.97
C LEU A 247 1.84 7.64 -6.14
N ILE A 248 1.81 6.83 -7.20
CA ILE A 248 2.62 7.07 -8.42
C ILE A 248 2.19 8.38 -9.08
N GLU A 249 0.87 8.58 -9.25
CA GLU A 249 0.30 9.74 -9.94
C GLU A 249 0.55 11.03 -9.15
N THR A 250 0.27 11.01 -7.84
CA THR A 250 0.47 12.16 -6.95
C THR A 250 1.93 12.59 -6.87
N THR A 251 2.86 11.64 -6.93
CA THR A 251 4.31 11.92 -6.86
C THR A 251 4.99 11.96 -8.24
N SER A 252 4.21 12.18 -9.30
CA SER A 252 4.73 12.31 -10.67
C SER A 252 5.75 13.44 -10.77
N GLY A 253 5.46 14.61 -10.20
CA GLY A 253 6.34 15.78 -10.18
C GLY A 253 7.42 15.73 -9.09
N THR A 254 7.04 15.39 -7.85
CA THR A 254 7.95 15.47 -6.69
C THR A 254 8.92 14.29 -6.59
N LYS A 255 8.50 13.10 -7.06
CA LYS A 255 9.27 11.84 -6.97
C LYS A 255 9.83 11.54 -5.57
N ASN A 256 9.12 11.97 -4.53
CA ASN A 256 9.55 11.90 -3.13
C ASN A 256 9.08 10.64 -2.39
N VAL A 257 8.37 9.73 -3.07
CA VAL A 257 7.87 8.47 -2.48
C VAL A 257 8.30 7.29 -3.34
N GLY A 258 8.96 6.31 -2.72
CA GLY A 258 9.28 5.01 -3.30
C GLY A 258 8.37 3.92 -2.76
N GLN A 259 7.98 2.97 -3.61
CA GLN A 259 7.16 1.81 -3.23
C GLN A 259 7.95 0.53 -3.52
N LEU A 260 8.06 -0.33 -2.51
CA LEU A 260 8.63 -1.68 -2.64
C LEU A 260 7.54 -2.70 -2.38
N ILE A 261 7.21 -3.50 -3.39
CA ILE A 261 6.14 -4.50 -3.32
C ILE A 261 6.77 -5.88 -3.41
N PHE A 262 6.61 -6.67 -2.34
CA PHE A 262 6.93 -8.10 -2.36
C PHE A 262 5.77 -8.88 -2.98
N ASP A 263 5.84 -9.04 -4.29
CA ASP A 263 4.75 -9.61 -5.09
C ASP A 263 4.86 -11.14 -5.21
N ILE A 264 4.37 -11.85 -4.18
CA ILE A 264 4.42 -13.31 -4.12
C ILE A 264 3.67 -13.96 -5.29
N ASN A 265 2.54 -13.39 -5.70
CA ASN A 265 1.68 -13.95 -6.75
C ASN A 265 1.98 -13.39 -8.15
N GLY A 266 2.73 -12.30 -8.25
CA GLY A 266 2.98 -11.60 -9.50
C GLY A 266 1.82 -10.74 -9.99
N GLU A 267 0.86 -10.37 -9.12
CA GLU A 267 -0.37 -9.64 -9.47
C GLU A 267 -0.14 -8.16 -9.81
N TYR A 268 0.98 -7.58 -9.33
CA TYR A 268 1.35 -6.18 -9.55
C TYR A 268 2.36 -6.02 -10.68
N ALA A 269 3.16 -7.08 -10.94
CA ALA A 269 4.15 -7.10 -12.01
C ALA A 269 3.63 -7.67 -13.34
N ASN A 270 2.61 -8.53 -13.33
CA ASN A 270 2.12 -9.21 -14.53
C ASN A 270 0.62 -8.93 -14.74
N ASP A 271 0.24 -8.70 -15.99
CA ASP A 271 -1.16 -8.56 -16.37
C ASP A 271 -1.90 -9.89 -16.17
N ASN A 272 -3.18 -9.80 -15.78
CA ASN A 272 -4.03 -10.98 -15.65
C ASN A 272 -4.97 -11.09 -16.86
N PRO A 273 -4.74 -12.03 -17.81
CA PRO A 273 -5.56 -12.18 -19.00
C PRO A 273 -7.01 -12.60 -18.71
N GLN A 274 -7.28 -13.19 -17.53
CA GLN A 274 -8.61 -13.67 -17.17
C GLN A 274 -9.57 -12.53 -16.80
N ASP A 275 -9.04 -11.41 -16.30
CA ASP A 275 -9.82 -10.29 -15.77
C ASP A 275 -9.71 -9.02 -16.64
N ASP A 276 -9.03 -9.10 -17.79
CA ASP A 276 -8.67 -7.96 -18.66
C ASP A 276 -8.09 -6.77 -17.87
N SER A 277 -7.28 -7.08 -16.85
CA SER A 277 -6.78 -6.09 -15.90
C SER A 277 -5.27 -5.87 -16.06
N SER A 278 -4.90 -4.61 -16.25
CA SER A 278 -3.51 -4.16 -16.30
C SER A 278 -2.87 -4.21 -14.91
N SER A 279 -1.61 -4.63 -14.89
CA SER A 279 -0.72 -4.58 -13.75
C SER A 279 -0.15 -3.18 -13.55
N LEU A 280 0.44 -2.92 -12.38
CA LEU A 280 1.11 -1.64 -12.13
C LEU A 280 2.29 -1.43 -13.08
N LYS A 281 3.03 -2.51 -13.41
CA LYS A 281 4.13 -2.44 -14.37
C LYS A 281 3.65 -2.07 -15.77
N SER A 282 2.59 -2.68 -16.26
CA SER A 282 2.08 -2.37 -17.60
C SER A 282 1.44 -0.98 -17.68
N ALA A 283 0.79 -0.53 -16.61
CA ALA A 283 0.21 0.81 -16.54
C ALA A 283 1.28 1.93 -16.43
N TYR A 284 2.39 1.66 -15.74
CA TYR A 284 3.44 2.65 -15.48
C TYR A 284 4.85 2.11 -15.80
N PRO A 285 5.15 1.79 -17.08
CA PRO A 285 6.37 1.07 -17.46
C PRO A 285 7.66 1.81 -17.11
N GLU A 286 7.66 3.14 -17.12
CA GLU A 286 8.83 3.98 -16.80
C GLU A 286 8.99 4.27 -15.29
N ARG A 287 7.95 4.02 -14.50
CA ARG A 287 7.92 4.28 -13.05
C ARG A 287 7.98 3.01 -12.22
N CYS A 288 7.86 1.85 -12.85
CA CYS A 288 7.87 0.54 -12.20
C CYS A 288 9.04 -0.30 -12.72
N GLU A 289 9.87 -0.77 -11.80
CA GLU A 289 10.99 -1.66 -12.08
C GLU A 289 10.68 -3.02 -11.46
N VAL A 290 10.69 -4.07 -12.28
CA VAL A 290 10.38 -5.43 -11.81
C VAL A 290 11.68 -6.19 -11.65
N TYR A 291 11.86 -6.80 -10.49
CA TYR A 291 12.94 -7.74 -10.23
C TYR A 291 12.34 -9.12 -10.04
N ALA A 292 12.88 -10.13 -10.75
CA ALA A 292 12.37 -11.48 -10.72
C ALA A 292 13.49 -12.52 -10.64
N LEU A 293 13.25 -13.62 -9.92
CA LEU A 293 14.16 -14.78 -9.88
C LEU A 293 14.22 -15.50 -11.23
N THR A 294 13.09 -15.57 -11.93
CA THR A 294 12.95 -16.17 -13.26
C THR A 294 12.25 -15.17 -14.16
N LYS A 295 12.90 -14.81 -15.27
CA LYS A 295 12.35 -13.87 -16.25
C LYS A 295 11.14 -14.50 -16.94
N LYS A 296 9.98 -13.84 -16.88
CA LYS A 296 8.79 -14.23 -17.65
C LYS A 296 8.88 -13.62 -19.05
N GLN A 297 8.34 -14.31 -20.06
CA GLN A 297 8.42 -13.85 -21.46
C GLN A 297 7.73 -12.50 -21.68
N ASN A 298 6.58 -12.28 -21.02
CA ASN A 298 5.73 -11.12 -21.26
C ASN A 298 6.01 -9.93 -20.33
N THR A 299 6.94 -10.07 -19.39
CA THR A 299 7.21 -9.05 -18.38
C THR A 299 8.69 -8.75 -18.37
N ASP A 300 9.07 -7.54 -18.78
CA ASP A 300 10.47 -7.16 -18.68
C ASP A 300 10.86 -6.99 -17.21
N SER A 301 11.85 -7.77 -16.80
CA SER A 301 12.29 -7.87 -15.42
C SER A 301 13.80 -7.97 -15.34
N LYS A 302 14.38 -7.29 -14.35
CA LYS A 302 15.78 -7.41 -13.95
C LYS A 302 15.97 -8.69 -13.11
N PRO A 303 17.15 -9.33 -13.18
CA PRO A 303 17.42 -10.49 -12.35
C PRO A 303 17.45 -10.09 -10.87
N LEU A 304 16.66 -10.78 -10.04
CA LEU A 304 16.74 -10.71 -8.59
C LEU A 304 17.75 -11.75 -8.08
N ARG A 305 18.96 -11.74 -8.65
CA ARG A 305 20.05 -12.66 -8.31
C ARG A 305 21.33 -11.86 -8.08
N LEU A 306 22.21 -12.39 -7.25
CA LEU A 306 23.54 -11.82 -7.02
C LEU A 306 24.43 -12.13 -8.23
N ASP A 307 25.05 -11.12 -8.81
CA ASP A 307 26.11 -11.32 -9.81
C ASP A 307 27.44 -11.57 -9.08
N PHE A 308 28.06 -12.72 -9.35
CA PHE A 308 29.24 -13.18 -8.64
C PHE A 308 30.51 -12.44 -9.07
N TYR A 309 30.57 -11.88 -10.28
CA TYR A 309 31.67 -11.02 -10.67
C TYR A 309 31.59 -9.66 -9.96
N GLU A 310 30.38 -9.16 -9.74
CA GLU A 310 30.16 -7.84 -9.11
C GLU A 310 30.28 -7.88 -7.59
N ASN A 311 30.07 -9.05 -6.97
CA ASN A 311 30.03 -9.20 -5.52
C ASN A 311 31.00 -10.30 -5.04
N PRO A 312 32.33 -10.15 -5.24
CA PRO A 312 33.31 -11.21 -4.97
C PRO A 312 33.28 -11.72 -3.53
N GLU A 313 33.21 -10.84 -2.53
CA GLU A 313 33.15 -11.21 -1.10
C GLU A 313 31.96 -12.15 -0.81
N SER A 314 30.75 -11.71 -1.15
CA SER A 314 29.53 -12.47 -0.88
C SER A 314 29.45 -13.75 -1.73
N SER A 315 29.85 -13.67 -3.00
CA SER A 315 29.80 -14.79 -3.93
C SER A 315 30.80 -15.89 -3.60
N HIS A 316 32.02 -15.56 -3.19
CA HIS A 316 32.99 -16.56 -2.76
C HIS A 316 32.51 -17.31 -1.53
N ARG A 317 31.92 -16.62 -0.53
CA ARG A 317 31.30 -17.27 0.63
C ARG A 317 30.17 -18.23 0.24
N ILE A 318 29.34 -17.85 -0.74
CA ILE A 318 28.28 -18.71 -1.28
C ILE A 318 28.87 -19.94 -1.98
N ILE A 319 29.84 -19.74 -2.88
CA ILE A 319 30.55 -20.84 -3.55
C ILE A 319 31.18 -21.77 -2.51
N ALA A 320 31.76 -21.20 -1.46
CA ALA A 320 32.44 -21.97 -0.44
C ALA A 320 31.49 -22.89 0.33
N THR A 321 30.31 -22.38 0.69
CA THR A 321 29.24 -23.18 1.28
C THR A 321 28.77 -24.28 0.32
N LEU A 322 28.48 -23.93 -0.94
CA LEU A 322 27.96 -24.89 -1.93
C LEU A 322 28.96 -26.02 -2.23
N LEU A 323 30.26 -25.73 -2.32
CA LEU A 323 31.29 -26.75 -2.54
C LEU A 323 31.48 -27.67 -1.33
N LYS A 324 31.36 -27.14 -0.10
CA LYS A 324 31.40 -27.94 1.14
C LYS A 324 30.18 -28.86 1.23
N GLU A 325 28.98 -28.35 0.95
CA GLU A 325 27.75 -29.15 0.92
C GLU A 325 27.79 -30.25 -0.14
N ALA A 326 28.45 -29.99 -1.27
CA ALA A 326 28.69 -30.98 -2.32
C ALA A 326 29.81 -32.00 -2.01
N GLY A 327 30.46 -31.91 -0.83
CA GLY A 327 31.55 -32.79 -0.42
C GLY A 327 32.81 -32.68 -1.28
N LYS A 328 33.05 -31.49 -1.86
CA LYS A 328 34.19 -31.23 -2.76
C LYS A 328 35.43 -30.67 -2.05
N ASP A 329 35.40 -30.56 -0.73
CA ASP A 329 36.47 -30.01 0.11
C ASP A 329 37.58 -31.04 0.46
N THR A 330 37.60 -32.19 -0.20
CA THR A 330 38.55 -33.28 0.08
C THR A 330 39.98 -33.00 -0.36
N SER A 331 40.18 -32.13 -1.36
CA SER A 331 41.51 -31.77 -1.86
C SER A 331 42.04 -30.51 -1.18
N ILE A 332 43.33 -30.51 -0.80
CA ILE A 332 43.97 -29.41 -0.06
C ILE A 332 43.91 -28.07 -0.81
N TYR A 333 44.05 -28.08 -2.14
CA TYR A 333 43.96 -26.86 -2.94
C TYR A 333 42.53 -26.27 -2.94
N ILE A 334 41.51 -27.13 -2.89
CA ILE A 334 40.12 -26.69 -2.78
C ILE A 334 39.87 -26.11 -1.40
N SER A 335 40.25 -26.81 -0.32
CA SER A 335 40.05 -26.30 1.05
C SER A 335 40.79 -24.98 1.30
N SER A 336 41.97 -24.80 0.69
CA SER A 336 42.71 -23.54 0.72
C SER A 336 41.92 -22.42 0.04
N PHE A 337 41.42 -22.64 -1.18
CA PHE A 337 40.58 -21.66 -1.89
C PHE A 337 39.30 -21.31 -1.13
N LEU A 338 38.64 -22.30 -0.53
CA LEU A 338 37.42 -22.09 0.25
C LEU A 338 37.62 -21.24 1.52
N SER A 339 38.87 -21.05 1.96
CA SER A 339 39.23 -20.31 3.17
C SER A 339 39.72 -18.89 2.89
N VAL A 340 39.85 -18.52 1.61
CA VAL A 340 40.29 -17.19 1.16
C VAL A 340 39.28 -16.13 1.57
N ASP A 341 39.79 -14.98 2.01
CA ASP A 341 38.98 -13.79 2.23
C ASP A 341 39.08 -12.83 1.03
N LEU A 342 37.96 -12.61 0.33
CA LEU A 342 37.90 -11.70 -0.81
C LEU A 342 37.36 -10.34 -0.38
N PRO A 343 38.05 -9.24 -0.69
CA PRO A 343 37.55 -7.91 -0.37
C PRO A 343 36.36 -7.53 -1.26
N PRO A 344 35.41 -6.72 -0.77
CA PRO A 344 34.39 -6.11 -1.61
C PRO A 344 35.01 -5.11 -2.60
N ILE A 345 34.36 -4.92 -3.76
CA ILE A 345 34.87 -4.01 -4.79
C ILE A 345 34.84 -2.56 -4.29
N GLU A 346 33.82 -2.23 -3.50
CA GLU A 346 33.57 -0.88 -2.99
C GLU A 346 34.68 -0.40 -2.05
N SER A 347 35.30 -1.31 -1.28
CA SER A 347 36.35 -0.94 -0.33
C SER A 347 37.67 -0.58 -0.99
N LEU A 348 37.89 -0.96 -2.27
CA LEU A 348 39.13 -0.64 -2.97
C LEU A 348 39.42 0.87 -3.01
N LYS A 349 38.37 1.70 -3.09
CA LYS A 349 38.51 3.17 -3.16
C LYS A 349 39.02 3.80 -1.86
N GLU A 350 38.95 3.07 -0.75
CA GLU A 350 39.35 3.52 0.58
C GLU A 350 40.77 3.08 0.95
N LEU A 351 41.40 2.21 0.14
CA LEU A 351 42.71 1.64 0.41
C LEU A 351 43.86 2.53 -0.13
N PRO A 352 45.04 2.51 0.53
CA PRO A 352 46.27 3.08 -0.04
C PRO A 352 46.64 2.42 -1.38
N PRO A 353 47.33 3.13 -2.31
CA PRO A 353 47.57 2.63 -3.67
C PRO A 353 48.19 1.21 -3.77
N ASN A 354 49.15 0.89 -2.90
CA ASN A 354 49.80 -0.42 -2.90
C ASN A 354 48.91 -1.54 -2.35
N GLU A 355 48.05 -1.22 -1.39
CA GLU A 355 47.09 -2.17 -0.81
C GLU A 355 45.89 -2.37 -1.74
N GLU A 356 45.41 -1.29 -2.37
CA GLU A 356 44.41 -1.34 -3.44
C GLU A 356 44.89 -2.27 -4.56
N LEU A 357 46.14 -2.13 -5.03
CA LEU A 357 46.71 -2.99 -6.06
C LEU A 357 46.75 -4.48 -5.67
N ARG A 358 47.00 -4.79 -4.39
CA ARG A 358 46.99 -6.17 -3.88
C ARG A 358 45.56 -6.71 -3.82
N ALA A 359 44.64 -5.96 -3.21
CA ALA A 359 43.23 -6.33 -3.10
C ALA A 359 42.56 -6.49 -4.48
N ARG A 360 42.85 -5.58 -5.41
CA ARG A 360 42.38 -5.65 -6.80
C ARG A 360 42.87 -6.92 -7.49
N ARG A 361 44.15 -7.27 -7.36
CA ARG A 361 44.69 -8.51 -7.94
C ARG A 361 43.98 -9.75 -7.41
N LYS A 362 43.68 -9.80 -6.12
CA LYS A 362 42.93 -10.91 -5.50
C LYS A 362 41.54 -11.08 -6.13
N ILE A 363 40.82 -9.97 -6.37
CA ILE A 363 39.53 -9.99 -7.09
C ILE A 363 39.70 -10.43 -8.55
N LEU A 364 40.73 -9.95 -9.24
CA LEU A 364 41.01 -10.33 -10.63
C LEU A 364 41.36 -11.82 -10.77
N MET A 365 42.09 -12.41 -9.82
CA MET A 365 42.33 -13.86 -9.78
C MET A 365 41.03 -14.64 -9.58
N TYR A 366 40.13 -14.15 -8.71
CA TYR A 366 38.82 -14.75 -8.54
C TYR A 366 37.96 -14.66 -9.81
N TRP A 367 38.02 -13.54 -10.54
CA TRP A 367 37.37 -13.41 -11.85
C TRP A 367 37.92 -14.39 -12.88
N ALA A 368 39.23 -14.64 -12.88
CA ALA A 368 39.85 -15.66 -13.73
C ALA A 368 39.31 -17.07 -13.40
N VAL A 369 39.17 -17.41 -12.11
CA VAL A 369 38.58 -18.67 -11.66
C VAL A 369 37.15 -18.83 -12.18
N LEU A 370 36.29 -17.81 -12.00
CA LEU A 370 34.92 -17.85 -12.50
C LEU A 370 34.88 -18.02 -14.03
N HIS A 371 35.76 -17.31 -14.75
CA HIS A 371 35.81 -17.38 -16.20
C HIS A 371 36.22 -18.77 -16.70
N ARG A 372 37.27 -19.37 -16.12
CA ARG A 372 37.72 -20.73 -16.46
C ARG A 372 36.71 -21.80 -16.06
N ALA A 373 35.90 -21.56 -15.04
CA ALA A 373 34.76 -22.42 -14.69
C ALA A 373 33.59 -22.34 -15.70
N GLY A 374 33.67 -21.48 -16.71
CA GLY A 374 32.68 -21.37 -17.79
C GLY A 374 31.57 -20.35 -17.52
N TYR A 375 31.67 -19.54 -16.47
CA TYR A 375 30.70 -18.48 -16.21
C TYR A 375 30.93 -17.29 -17.16
N THR A 376 29.86 -16.80 -17.77
CA THR A 376 29.90 -15.67 -18.70
C THR A 376 29.82 -14.35 -17.92
N ALA A 377 30.61 -13.36 -18.33
CA ALA A 377 30.60 -12.03 -17.74
C ALA A 377 30.38 -10.93 -18.78
N ASN A 378 29.81 -9.80 -18.36
CA ASN A 378 29.74 -8.60 -19.17
C ASN A 378 31.00 -7.75 -18.95
N ILE A 379 32.00 -7.90 -19.81
CA ILE A 379 33.30 -7.18 -19.71
C ILE A 379 33.11 -5.66 -19.68
N GLY A 380 32.14 -5.12 -20.42
CA GLY A 380 31.85 -3.69 -20.42
C GLY A 380 31.42 -3.18 -19.04
N LYS A 381 30.58 -3.96 -18.35
CA LYS A 381 30.15 -3.66 -16.98
C LYS A 381 31.32 -3.80 -15.99
N LEU A 382 32.13 -4.85 -16.11
CA LEU A 382 33.29 -5.06 -15.23
C LEU A 382 34.34 -3.96 -15.33
N ARG A 383 34.63 -3.48 -16.55
CA ARG A 383 35.54 -2.33 -16.76
C ARG A 383 35.02 -1.04 -16.14
N GLY A 384 33.70 -0.91 -15.97
CA GLY A 384 33.09 0.21 -15.24
C GLY A 384 33.27 0.12 -13.72
N LEU A 385 33.51 -1.08 -13.17
CA LEU A 385 33.74 -1.30 -11.75
C LEU A 385 35.20 -1.06 -11.36
N MET A 386 36.13 -1.65 -12.13
CA MET A 386 37.57 -1.48 -11.91
C MET A 386 38.40 -1.82 -13.16
N SER A 387 39.68 -1.47 -13.13
CA SER A 387 40.63 -1.90 -14.16
C SER A 387 40.86 -3.41 -14.10
N ILE A 388 40.83 -4.06 -15.27
CA ILE A 388 41.15 -5.48 -15.43
C ILE A 388 42.65 -5.77 -15.49
N ASP A 389 43.49 -4.74 -15.49
CA ASP A 389 44.94 -4.90 -15.51
C ASP A 389 45.47 -5.20 -14.09
N PRO A 390 46.06 -6.39 -13.87
CA PRO A 390 46.63 -6.76 -12.59
C PRO A 390 47.88 -5.96 -12.19
N HIS A 391 48.47 -5.16 -13.08
CA HIS A 391 49.67 -4.35 -12.82
C HIS A 391 50.84 -5.20 -12.27
N ILE A 392 51.07 -6.36 -12.90
CA ILE A 392 52.23 -7.21 -12.58
C ILE A 392 53.51 -6.50 -13.00
N ASN A 393 54.56 -6.59 -12.17
CA ASN A 393 55.84 -5.97 -12.45
C ASN A 393 56.39 -6.43 -13.81
N GLN A 394 56.85 -5.48 -14.62
CA GLN A 394 57.41 -5.71 -15.95
C GLN A 394 58.46 -6.82 -16.01
N LYS A 395 59.39 -6.88 -15.06
CA LYS A 395 60.44 -7.92 -15.02
C LYS A 395 59.85 -9.31 -14.75
N VAL A 396 58.88 -9.37 -13.84
CA VAL A 396 58.17 -10.62 -13.52
C VAL A 396 57.37 -11.08 -14.73
N ARG A 397 56.69 -10.15 -15.39
CA ARG A 397 55.91 -10.42 -16.59
C ARG A 397 56.77 -10.97 -17.73
N CYS A 398 57.88 -10.31 -18.06
CA CYS A 398 58.87 -10.80 -19.02
C CYS A 398 59.38 -12.21 -18.69
N SER A 399 59.69 -12.45 -17.40
CA SER A 399 60.16 -13.77 -16.95
C SER A 399 59.12 -14.87 -17.11
N ILE A 400 57.84 -14.57 -16.92
CA ILE A 400 56.75 -15.54 -17.05
C ILE A 400 56.46 -15.88 -18.52
N TYR A 401 56.58 -14.89 -19.41
CA TYR A 401 56.39 -15.09 -20.86
C TYR A 401 57.66 -15.55 -21.60
N GLY A 402 58.84 -15.50 -20.96
CA GLY A 402 60.11 -15.85 -21.58
C GLY A 402 60.57 -14.86 -22.65
N VAL A 403 60.24 -13.57 -22.50
CA VAL A 403 60.55 -12.50 -23.46
C VAL A 403 61.46 -11.43 -22.85
N ASP A 404 62.26 -10.76 -23.69
CA ASP A 404 63.22 -9.74 -23.26
C ASP A 404 62.57 -8.35 -23.04
N SER A 405 61.40 -8.11 -23.66
CA SER A 405 60.65 -6.86 -23.56
C SER A 405 59.17 -7.08 -23.23
N VAL A 406 58.60 -6.20 -22.41
CA VAL A 406 57.18 -6.23 -22.01
C VAL A 406 56.25 -5.96 -23.18
N ASP A 407 56.74 -5.25 -24.21
CA ASP A 407 55.97 -4.95 -25.41
C ASP A 407 55.64 -6.21 -26.23
N GLU A 408 56.36 -7.31 -26.01
CA GLU A 408 56.10 -8.62 -26.60
C GLU A 408 55.05 -9.42 -25.80
N CYS A 409 54.72 -9.00 -24.58
CA CYS A 409 53.69 -9.63 -23.77
C CYS A 409 52.28 -9.26 -24.27
N PRO A 410 51.32 -10.21 -24.31
CA PRO A 410 49.94 -9.94 -24.71
C PRO A 410 49.29 -8.82 -23.88
N THR A 411 48.45 -7.98 -24.49
CA THR A 411 47.68 -6.98 -23.72
C THR A 411 46.52 -7.64 -22.98
N ILE A 412 46.35 -7.33 -21.69
CA ILE A 412 45.26 -7.87 -20.87
C ILE A 412 44.00 -7.03 -21.12
N ASN A 413 43.26 -7.38 -22.17
CA ASN A 413 42.02 -6.70 -22.55
C ASN A 413 40.77 -7.58 -22.44
N SER A 414 40.92 -8.86 -22.07
CA SER A 414 39.83 -9.83 -21.93
C SER A 414 40.02 -10.68 -20.68
N LEU A 415 38.94 -11.32 -20.21
CA LEU A 415 39.03 -12.27 -19.10
C LEU A 415 39.83 -13.53 -19.47
N ASP A 416 39.89 -13.88 -20.76
CA ASP A 416 40.71 -15.00 -21.24
C ASP A 416 42.20 -14.68 -21.16
N ALA A 417 42.61 -13.49 -21.61
CA ALA A 417 43.99 -13.01 -21.46
C ALA A 417 44.38 -12.85 -19.97
N LEU A 418 43.45 -12.36 -19.14
CA LEU A 418 43.65 -12.26 -17.69
C LEU A 418 43.84 -13.63 -17.04
N ALA A 419 42.99 -14.60 -17.39
CA ALA A 419 43.09 -15.95 -16.86
C ALA A 419 44.38 -16.64 -17.29
N TYR A 420 44.77 -16.49 -18.56
CA TYR A 420 46.04 -17.02 -19.07
C TYR A 420 47.26 -16.42 -18.37
N GLU A 421 47.27 -15.11 -18.15
CA GLU A 421 48.33 -14.42 -17.39
C GLU A 421 48.48 -15.02 -15.97
N PHE A 422 47.36 -15.24 -15.27
CA PHE A 422 47.39 -15.82 -13.93
C PHE A 422 47.72 -17.32 -13.91
N GLU A 423 47.37 -18.08 -14.95
CA GLU A 423 47.79 -19.48 -15.09
C GLU A 423 49.31 -19.58 -15.20
N LEU A 424 49.93 -18.74 -16.03
CA LEU A 424 51.39 -18.69 -16.15
C LEU A 424 52.05 -18.20 -14.86
N CYS A 425 51.45 -17.23 -14.17
CA CYS A 425 51.88 -16.81 -12.83
C CYS A 425 51.84 -17.97 -11.82
N ALA A 426 50.80 -18.80 -11.86
CA ALA A 426 50.64 -19.94 -10.96
C ALA A 426 51.70 -21.02 -11.20
N GLU A 427 52.06 -21.26 -12.47
CA GLU A 427 53.13 -22.19 -12.85
C GLU A 427 54.50 -21.65 -12.43
N ALA A 428 54.80 -20.38 -12.74
CA ALA A 428 56.07 -19.75 -12.38
C ALA A 428 56.28 -19.61 -10.86
N ASP A 429 55.27 -19.18 -10.09
CA ASP A 429 55.36 -19.06 -8.62
C ASP A 429 55.50 -20.43 -7.92
N ARG A 430 55.17 -21.53 -8.62
CA ARG A 430 55.38 -22.88 -8.11
C ARG A 430 56.83 -23.33 -8.25
N GLU A 431 57.49 -22.98 -9.36
CA GLU A 431 58.91 -23.28 -9.58
C GLU A 431 59.81 -22.40 -8.71
N ALA A 432 59.57 -21.09 -8.73
CA ALA A 432 60.31 -20.11 -7.94
C ALA A 432 59.39 -18.98 -7.50
N LYS A 433 59.31 -18.73 -6.18
CA LYS A 433 58.44 -17.68 -5.63
C LYS A 433 58.70 -16.34 -6.30
N LEU A 434 57.68 -15.81 -6.95
CA LEU A 434 57.75 -14.55 -7.67
C LEU A 434 57.91 -13.42 -6.64
N LYS A 435 58.88 -12.54 -6.88
CA LYS A 435 59.23 -11.48 -5.93
C LYS A 435 58.52 -10.18 -6.27
N SER A 436 58.11 -9.47 -5.23
CA SER A 436 57.62 -8.09 -5.32
C SER A 436 58.77 -7.13 -5.65
N SER A 437 58.43 -5.91 -6.05
CA SER A 437 59.40 -4.81 -6.12
C SER A 437 59.92 -4.38 -4.74
N SER A 438 59.21 -4.74 -3.67
CA SER A 438 59.66 -4.53 -2.29
C SER A 438 60.71 -5.58 -1.90
N PRO A 439 61.89 -5.19 -1.38
CA PRO A 439 62.94 -6.13 -1.00
C PRO A 439 62.46 -7.15 0.03
N GLY A 440 62.59 -8.44 -0.28
CA GLY A 440 62.26 -9.54 0.63
C GLY A 440 60.79 -9.97 0.65
N GLU A 441 59.90 -9.29 -0.07
CA GLU A 441 58.49 -9.67 -0.15
C GLU A 441 58.18 -10.50 -1.40
N ASP A 442 57.28 -11.47 -1.25
CA ASP A 442 56.72 -12.21 -2.37
C ASP A 442 55.63 -11.39 -3.07
N LEU A 443 55.42 -11.64 -4.36
CA LEU A 443 54.42 -10.96 -5.17
C LEU A 443 52.99 -11.32 -4.76
N PHE A 444 52.81 -12.59 -4.34
CA PHE A 444 51.54 -13.21 -3.98
C PHE A 444 51.55 -13.67 -2.52
N ASP A 445 50.51 -13.29 -1.79
CA ASP A 445 50.29 -13.72 -0.41
C ASP A 445 49.73 -15.16 -0.34
N PRO A 446 49.51 -15.75 0.86
CA PRO A 446 48.94 -17.09 0.99
C PRO A 446 47.55 -17.26 0.33
N ASP A 447 46.69 -16.23 0.38
CA ASP A 447 45.36 -16.28 -0.21
C ASP A 447 45.45 -16.22 -1.74
N ASP A 448 46.29 -15.34 -2.29
CA ASP A 448 46.54 -15.24 -3.72
C ASP A 448 46.99 -16.60 -4.27
N ARG A 449 47.90 -17.28 -3.56
CA ARG A 449 48.36 -18.63 -3.93
C ARG A 449 47.26 -19.67 -3.81
N ALA A 450 46.35 -19.55 -2.86
CA ALA A 450 45.21 -20.44 -2.74
C ALA A 450 44.24 -20.27 -3.93
N ILE A 451 44.00 -19.04 -4.39
CA ILE A 451 43.20 -18.77 -5.59
C ILE A 451 43.92 -19.28 -6.85
N LEU A 452 45.21 -18.98 -7.01
CA LEU A 452 46.01 -19.42 -8.16
C LEU A 452 46.13 -20.95 -8.23
N GLY A 453 46.30 -21.61 -7.08
CA GLY A 453 46.32 -23.08 -6.98
C GLY A 453 44.99 -23.73 -7.33
N PHE A 454 43.88 -23.02 -7.13
CA PHE A 454 42.55 -23.46 -7.57
C PHE A 454 42.30 -23.18 -9.06
N LEU A 455 42.82 -22.06 -9.57
CA LEU A 455 42.77 -21.71 -11.00
C LEU A 455 43.54 -22.73 -11.85
N ARG A 456 44.75 -23.11 -11.40
CA ARG A 456 45.66 -24.01 -12.10
C ARG A 456 46.17 -25.11 -11.15
N PRO A 457 45.38 -26.16 -10.89
CA PRO A 457 45.79 -27.27 -10.02
C PRO A 457 46.96 -28.06 -10.61
N VAL A 458 47.65 -28.83 -9.75
CA VAL A 458 48.79 -29.71 -10.10
C VAL A 458 48.31 -31.03 -10.68
#